data_AF-A0A0J7N5J2-F1
#
_entry.id   AF-A0A0J7N5J2-F1
#
_cell.length_a   1.000
_cell.length_b   1.000
_cell.length_c   1.000
_cell.angle_alpha   90.00
_cell.angle_beta   90.00
_cell.angle_gamma   90.00
#
_symmetry.space_group_name_H-M   'P 1'
#
loop_
_entity.id
_entity.type
_entity.pdbx_description
1 polymer ?
#
loop_
_entity_poly.entity_id
_entity_poly.type
_entity_poly.pdbx_seq_one_letter_code
_entity_poly.pdbx_strand_id
1 'polypeptide(L)'
;MQAVSLQAALREIRELREEQMPKDAEFEERLREKDDALREEQMRKDAEFEERLRERDDALRQLEERISLQTPRQQLSPSNNREQNLENNCRNDLGYKLKPDSYDGSVPLREFLTQFNLIARANRWSDSSKTVALAACLRGKARSVLDGIFEIENLSFEEIKSKLELRFGEGHLAQTYYTQFTNRKQKFSEDIVTLGSDIERLSRLAYPECTHEVRDKIACTQFVAALSNGFIKQTLQLENVSSLKPAIERAMAIKVIQENSFTKNENMKFNREKRNFVRNSEKSNDKKEVEKKNIEKRRRPFKKNFNGNNKQNNNNFKQQKKECWKCGALGHFRSECPSEISEAKENSV
;
A
#
# COMPACT_ATOMS: atom_id res chain seq x y z
N MET A 1 -30.38 27.94 56.29
CA MET A 1 -29.62 28.58 55.20
C MET A 1 -29.33 27.66 54.02
N GLN A 2 -28.95 26.38 54.22
CA GLN A 2 -28.62 25.47 53.11
C GLN A 2 -29.79 25.14 52.16
N ALA A 3 -31.02 24.97 52.67
CA ALA A 3 -32.19 24.64 51.83
C ALA A 3 -32.61 25.77 50.87
N VAL A 4 -32.43 27.04 51.28
CA VAL A 4 -32.75 28.22 50.46
C VAL A 4 -31.74 28.39 49.32
N SER A 5 -30.46 28.06 49.58
CA SER A 5 -29.40 28.08 48.57
C SER A 5 -29.59 26.99 47.49
N LEU A 6 -30.06 25.80 47.88
CA LEU A 6 -30.37 24.74 46.93
C LEU A 6 -31.58 25.08 46.04
N GLN A 7 -32.63 25.68 46.60
CA GLN A 7 -33.78 26.13 45.82
C GLN A 7 -33.44 27.24 44.82
N ALA A 8 -32.51 28.14 45.17
CA ALA A 8 -32.02 29.15 44.25
C ALA A 8 -31.25 28.52 43.08
N ALA A 9 -30.33 27.59 43.36
CA ALA A 9 -29.57 26.90 42.32
C ALA A 9 -30.47 26.08 41.36
N LEU A 10 -31.51 25.42 41.87
CA LEU A 10 -32.47 24.67 41.04
C LEU A 10 -33.39 25.57 40.19
N ARG A 11 -33.54 26.84 40.54
CA ARG A 11 -34.26 27.82 39.73
C ARG A 11 -33.37 28.32 38.60
N GLU A 12 -32.14 28.67 38.91
CA GLU A 12 -31.13 29.11 37.94
C GLU A 12 -30.82 28.03 36.90
N ILE A 13 -30.71 26.76 37.31
CA ILE A 13 -30.56 25.63 36.37
C ILE A 13 -31.77 25.48 35.44
N ARG A 14 -32.99 25.76 35.93
CA ARG A 14 -34.21 25.70 35.10
C ARG A 14 -34.26 26.84 34.11
N GLU A 15 -33.96 28.06 34.54
CA GLU A 15 -33.90 29.25 33.68
C GLU A 15 -32.83 29.07 32.59
N LEU A 16 -31.63 28.62 32.95
CA LEU A 16 -30.57 28.31 31.99
C LEU A 16 -30.99 27.21 31.01
N ARG A 17 -31.74 26.20 31.45
CA ARG A 17 -32.24 25.14 30.56
C ARG A 17 -33.29 25.68 29.61
N GLU A 18 -34.22 26.49 30.09
CA GLU A 18 -35.25 27.14 29.28
C GLU A 18 -34.65 28.11 28.26
N GLU A 19 -33.54 28.76 28.55
CA GLU A 19 -32.80 29.61 27.60
C GLU A 19 -31.99 28.83 26.56
N GLN A 20 -31.52 27.61 26.88
CA GLN A 20 -30.73 26.79 25.96
C GLN A 20 -31.60 25.99 24.98
N MET A 21 -32.76 25.50 25.43
CA MET A 21 -33.73 24.78 24.59
C MET A 21 -34.05 25.47 23.25
N PRO A 22 -34.36 26.79 23.18
CA PRO A 22 -34.63 27.44 21.90
C PRO A 22 -33.38 27.62 21.03
N LYS A 23 -32.19 27.78 21.63
CA LYS A 23 -30.92 27.89 20.88
C LYS A 23 -30.53 26.55 20.25
N ASP A 24 -30.76 25.45 20.97
CA ASP A 24 -30.55 24.10 20.48
C ASP A 24 -31.53 23.77 19.34
N ALA A 25 -32.81 24.16 19.48
CA ALA A 25 -33.81 24.00 18.42
C ALA A 25 -33.47 24.79 17.14
N GLU A 26 -33.02 26.04 17.28
CA GLU A 26 -32.62 26.88 16.14
C GLU A 26 -31.36 26.33 15.44
N PHE A 27 -30.44 25.72 16.20
CA PHE A 27 -29.27 25.06 15.65
C PHE A 27 -29.62 23.78 14.90
N GLU A 28 -30.52 22.96 15.44
CA GLU A 28 -31.04 21.76 14.77
C GLU A 28 -31.80 22.10 13.48
N GLU A 29 -32.60 23.16 13.49
CA GLU A 29 -33.31 23.66 12.29
C GLU A 29 -32.31 24.08 11.21
N ARG A 30 -31.28 24.86 11.55
CA ARG A 30 -30.21 25.22 10.62
C ARG A 30 -29.42 24.04 10.08
N LEU A 31 -29.30 22.95 10.85
CA LEU A 31 -28.66 21.72 10.40
C LEU A 31 -29.54 21.01 9.35
N ARG A 32 -30.85 20.92 9.62
CA ARG A 32 -31.83 20.34 8.68
C ARG A 32 -31.87 21.12 7.37
N GLU A 33 -31.92 22.45 7.42
CA GLU A 33 -31.89 23.29 6.22
C GLU A 33 -30.64 23.06 5.36
N LYS A 34 -29.47 22.88 6.01
CA LYS A 34 -28.23 22.56 5.29
C LYS A 34 -28.25 21.17 4.68
N ASP A 35 -28.79 20.18 5.40
CA ASP A 35 -28.91 18.81 4.88
C ASP A 35 -29.89 18.75 3.70
N ASP A 36 -30.99 19.50 3.74
CA ASP A 36 -31.94 19.62 2.64
C ASP A 36 -31.32 20.34 1.45
N ALA A 37 -30.58 21.44 1.67
CA ALA A 37 -29.84 22.14 0.61
C ALA A 37 -28.79 21.25 -0.07
N LEU A 38 -28.07 20.42 0.69
CA LEU A 38 -27.11 19.46 0.15
C LEU A 38 -27.80 18.36 -0.67
N ARG A 39 -28.98 17.89 -0.24
CA ARG A 39 -29.79 16.93 -1.00
C ARG A 39 -30.28 17.53 -2.31
N GLU A 40 -30.76 18.78 -2.29
CA GLU A 40 -31.19 19.47 -3.50
C GLU A 40 -30.02 19.71 -4.48
N GLU A 41 -28.85 20.12 -3.98
CA GLU A 41 -27.66 20.27 -4.81
C GLU A 41 -27.24 18.94 -5.43
N GLN A 42 -27.31 17.84 -4.67
CA GLN A 42 -27.00 16.51 -5.16
C GLN A 42 -27.98 16.08 -6.26
N MET A 43 -29.29 16.24 -6.05
CA MET A 43 -30.30 15.92 -7.07
C MET A 43 -30.12 16.75 -8.35
N ARG A 44 -29.74 18.03 -8.22
CA ARG A 44 -29.41 18.85 -9.39
C ARG A 44 -28.22 18.31 -10.17
N LYS A 45 -27.14 17.93 -9.50
CA LYS A 45 -25.94 17.36 -10.15
C LYS A 45 -26.25 16.02 -10.82
N ASP A 46 -27.07 15.19 -10.19
CA ASP A 46 -27.49 13.90 -10.74
C ASP A 46 -28.37 14.10 -12.00
N ALA A 47 -29.29 15.07 -11.96
CA ALA A 47 -30.11 15.43 -13.12
C ALA A 47 -29.27 16.01 -14.28
N GLU A 48 -28.33 16.92 -13.99
CA GLU A 48 -27.39 17.48 -14.97
C GLU A 48 -26.51 16.37 -15.60
N PHE A 49 -26.09 15.38 -14.81
CA PHE A 49 -25.33 14.24 -15.32
C PHE A 49 -26.17 13.33 -16.23
N GLU A 50 -27.41 13.03 -15.85
CA GLU A 50 -28.33 12.24 -16.67
C GLU A 50 -28.66 12.93 -18.01
N GLU A 51 -28.83 14.26 -18.01
CA GLU A 51 -29.04 15.04 -19.22
C GLU A 51 -27.85 14.91 -20.19
N ARG A 52 -26.62 15.05 -19.68
CA ARG A 52 -25.40 14.84 -20.49
C ARG A 52 -25.29 13.43 -21.06
N LEU A 53 -25.76 12.43 -20.32
CA LEU A 53 -25.78 11.05 -20.80
C LEU A 53 -26.78 10.88 -21.94
N ARG A 54 -27.99 11.48 -21.82
CA ARG A 54 -28.99 11.51 -22.88
C ARG A 54 -28.47 12.20 -24.15
N GLU A 55 -27.84 13.36 -24.02
CA GLU A 55 -27.24 14.08 -25.16
C GLU A 55 -26.19 13.23 -25.89
N ARG A 56 -25.34 12.52 -25.14
CA ARG A 56 -24.34 11.62 -25.71
C ARG A 56 -24.99 10.47 -26.47
N ASP A 57 -26.03 9.86 -25.91
CA ASP A 57 -26.73 8.73 -26.54
C ASP A 57 -27.48 9.16 -27.81
N ASP A 58 -28.06 10.36 -27.83
CA ASP A 58 -28.65 10.94 -29.04
C ASP A 58 -27.60 11.27 -30.11
N ALA A 59 -26.42 11.77 -29.70
CA ALA A 59 -25.31 12.01 -30.61
C ALA A 59 -24.78 10.70 -31.25
N LEU A 60 -24.72 9.61 -30.48
CA LEU A 60 -24.38 8.28 -31.00
C LEU A 60 -25.40 7.80 -32.01
N ARG A 61 -26.70 7.94 -31.71
CA ARG A 61 -27.79 7.57 -32.64
C ARG A 61 -27.71 8.34 -33.96
N GLN A 62 -27.44 9.64 -33.90
CA GLN A 62 -27.27 10.47 -35.10
C GLN A 62 -26.03 10.07 -35.91
N LEU A 63 -24.95 9.65 -35.25
CA LEU A 63 -23.75 9.15 -35.93
C LEU A 63 -24.02 7.81 -36.62
N GLU A 64 -24.71 6.88 -35.95
CA GLU A 64 -25.15 5.61 -36.52
C GLU A 64 -26.04 5.81 -37.76
N GLU A 65 -26.98 6.76 -37.70
CA GLU A 65 -27.84 7.11 -38.84
C GLU A 65 -27.03 7.66 -40.02
N ARG A 66 -26.05 8.55 -39.77
CA ARG A 66 -25.16 9.07 -40.82
C ARG A 66 -24.31 7.98 -41.46
N ILE A 67 -23.79 7.05 -40.66
CA ILE A 67 -23.04 5.90 -41.16
C ILE A 67 -23.93 5.03 -42.05
N SER A 68 -25.19 4.82 -41.65
CA SER A 68 -26.16 4.04 -42.43
C SER A 68 -26.55 4.70 -43.76
N LEU A 69 -26.57 6.04 -43.84
CA LEU A 69 -26.91 6.79 -45.05
C LEU A 69 -25.72 7.00 -46.02
N GLN A 70 -24.48 6.83 -45.56
CA GLN A 70 -23.27 6.95 -46.41
C GLN A 70 -22.85 5.64 -47.10
N THR A 71 -23.46 4.50 -46.78
CA THR A 71 -23.25 3.23 -47.49
C THR A 71 -23.95 3.24 -48.86
N PRO A 72 -23.24 3.13 -50.01
CA PRO A 72 -23.88 3.02 -51.31
C PRO A 72 -24.66 1.70 -51.42
N ARG A 73 -25.93 1.81 -51.79
CA ARG A 73 -26.86 0.70 -52.03
C ARG A 73 -26.43 -0.07 -53.30
N GLN A 74 -25.49 -1.02 -53.17
CA GLN A 74 -25.31 -2.04 -54.20
C GLN A 74 -26.49 -3.02 -54.12
N GLN A 75 -27.31 -3.02 -55.16
CA GLN A 75 -28.32 -4.05 -55.37
C GLN A 75 -27.63 -5.39 -55.61
N LEU A 76 -27.93 -6.37 -54.76
CA LEU A 76 -27.66 -7.78 -55.04
C LEU A 76 -29.01 -8.50 -55.07
N SER A 77 -29.40 -8.90 -56.28
CA SER A 77 -30.40 -9.93 -56.53
C SER A 77 -29.90 -11.31 -56.04
N PRO A 78 -30.81 -12.27 -55.79
CA PRO A 78 -30.55 -13.39 -54.90
C PRO A 78 -29.74 -14.48 -55.62
N SER A 79 -28.50 -14.65 -55.20
CA SER A 79 -27.75 -15.87 -55.47
C SER A 79 -27.13 -16.37 -54.19
N ASN A 80 -27.51 -17.60 -53.88
CA ASN A 80 -27.14 -18.37 -52.71
C ASN A 80 -25.63 -18.33 -52.43
N ASN A 81 -25.31 -18.35 -51.12
CA ASN A 81 -23.99 -18.59 -50.52
C ASN A 81 -23.01 -17.42 -50.48
N ARG A 82 -23.15 -16.48 -49.54
CA ARG A 82 -22.02 -15.59 -49.16
C ARG A 82 -22.13 -14.87 -47.81
N GLU A 83 -22.36 -15.58 -46.71
CA GLU A 83 -22.17 -15.02 -45.35
C GLU A 83 -20.69 -15.10 -44.86
N GLN A 84 -19.73 -15.47 -45.71
CA GLN A 84 -18.34 -15.75 -45.29
C GLN A 84 -17.29 -14.67 -45.61
N ASN A 85 -17.62 -13.44 -46.00
CA ASN A 85 -16.61 -12.52 -46.55
C ASN A 85 -16.52 -11.10 -45.95
N LEU A 86 -16.62 -10.97 -44.63
CA LEU A 86 -16.14 -9.77 -43.90
C LEU A 86 -15.08 -10.08 -42.83
N GLU A 87 -14.64 -11.34 -42.67
CA GLU A 87 -13.51 -11.70 -41.78
C GLU A 87 -12.12 -11.68 -42.47
N ASN A 88 -12.03 -11.28 -43.74
CA ASN A 88 -10.84 -11.50 -44.56
C ASN A 88 -9.96 -10.26 -44.75
N ASN A 89 -9.59 -9.56 -43.67
CA ASN A 89 -8.47 -8.61 -43.76
C ASN A 89 -7.49 -8.54 -42.58
N CYS A 90 -7.35 -9.63 -41.83
CA CYS A 90 -6.10 -9.95 -41.14
C CYS A 90 -5.80 -11.43 -41.41
N ARG A 91 -5.03 -11.71 -42.47
CA ARG A 91 -4.36 -13.00 -42.62
C ARG A 91 -3.27 -13.12 -41.56
N ASN A 92 -3.68 -13.36 -40.32
CA ASN A 92 -2.80 -13.82 -39.24
C ASN A 92 -3.04 -15.32 -39.05
N ASP A 93 -2.90 -16.10 -40.12
CA ASP A 93 -2.56 -17.50 -39.93
C ASP A 93 -1.09 -17.48 -39.51
N LEU A 94 -0.83 -17.69 -38.22
CA LEU A 94 0.53 -17.63 -37.66
C LEU A 94 1.46 -18.69 -38.29
N GLY A 95 0.93 -19.59 -39.13
CA GLY A 95 1.66 -20.72 -39.72
C GLY A 95 1.92 -21.84 -38.70
N TYR A 96 1.55 -21.62 -37.44
CA TYR A 96 1.62 -22.59 -36.34
C TYR A 96 0.46 -22.34 -35.36
N LYS A 97 0.02 -23.41 -34.69
CA LYS A 97 -1.03 -23.33 -33.67
C LYS A 97 -0.41 -22.96 -32.33
N LEU A 98 -0.94 -21.92 -31.69
CA LEU A 98 -0.53 -21.53 -30.34
C LEU A 98 -1.01 -22.58 -29.33
N LYS A 99 -0.15 -22.97 -28.40
CA LYS A 99 -0.50 -23.93 -27.36
C LYS A 99 -0.83 -23.17 -26.07
N PRO A 100 -1.99 -23.38 -25.43
CA PRO A 100 -2.25 -22.80 -24.13
C PRO A 100 -1.42 -23.47 -23.05
N ASP A 101 -1.16 -22.70 -22.00
CA ASP A 101 -0.47 -23.19 -20.81
C ASP A 101 -1.33 -24.19 -20.03
N SER A 102 -0.67 -24.99 -19.20
CA SER A 102 -1.38 -25.85 -18.26
C SER A 102 -1.85 -25.07 -17.05
N TYR A 103 -3.03 -25.40 -16.55
CA TYR A 103 -3.61 -24.79 -15.36
C TYR A 103 -3.67 -25.79 -14.20
N ASP A 104 -3.02 -25.47 -13.09
CA ASP A 104 -2.99 -26.29 -11.88
C ASP A 104 -3.72 -25.65 -10.68
N GLY A 105 -4.17 -24.39 -10.84
CA GLY A 105 -4.78 -23.58 -9.79
C GLY A 105 -3.82 -22.60 -9.09
N SER A 106 -2.57 -22.46 -9.56
CA SER A 106 -1.58 -21.52 -8.98
C SER A 106 -1.76 -20.07 -9.43
N VAL A 107 -2.19 -19.85 -10.68
CA VAL A 107 -2.45 -18.54 -11.27
C VAL A 107 -3.93 -18.17 -11.09
N PRO A 108 -4.30 -16.88 -10.94
CA PRO A 108 -5.69 -16.46 -10.93
C PRO A 108 -6.46 -16.99 -12.14
N LEU A 109 -7.63 -17.61 -11.89
CA LEU A 109 -8.43 -18.26 -12.94
C LEU A 109 -8.78 -17.30 -14.09
N ARG A 110 -9.06 -16.04 -13.77
CA ARG A 110 -9.42 -15.00 -14.75
C ARG A 110 -8.29 -14.72 -15.75
N GLU A 111 -7.05 -14.64 -15.27
CA GLU A 111 -5.87 -14.39 -16.12
C GLU A 111 -5.65 -15.56 -17.09
N PHE A 112 -5.70 -16.80 -16.57
CA PHE A 112 -5.60 -18.01 -17.36
C PHE A 112 -6.70 -18.10 -18.42
N LEU A 113 -7.97 -17.89 -18.05
CA LEU A 113 -9.09 -17.93 -19.01
C LEU A 113 -8.99 -16.82 -20.06
N THR A 114 -8.48 -15.64 -19.71
CA THR A 114 -8.26 -14.54 -20.67
C THR A 114 -7.22 -14.94 -21.72
N GLN A 115 -6.07 -15.45 -21.29
CA GLN A 115 -5.02 -15.94 -22.18
C GLN A 115 -5.51 -17.12 -23.05
N PHE A 116 -6.20 -18.09 -22.43
CA PHE A 116 -6.77 -19.25 -23.11
C PHE A 116 -7.76 -18.85 -24.20
N ASN A 117 -8.69 -17.91 -23.90
CA ASN A 117 -9.65 -17.41 -24.88
C ASN A 117 -8.98 -16.65 -26.04
N LEU A 118 -7.91 -15.91 -25.76
CA LEU A 118 -7.12 -15.25 -26.81
C LEU A 118 -6.47 -16.26 -27.75
N ILE A 119 -5.90 -17.34 -27.20
CA ILE A 119 -5.31 -18.44 -27.97
C ILE A 119 -6.39 -19.21 -28.76
N ALA A 120 -7.54 -19.48 -28.16
CA ALA A 120 -8.66 -20.13 -28.82
C ALA A 120 -9.14 -19.32 -30.04
N ARG A 121 -9.23 -18.00 -29.88
CA ARG A 121 -9.57 -17.08 -30.97
C ARG A 121 -8.51 -17.07 -32.07
N ALA A 122 -7.23 -16.99 -31.71
CA ALA A 122 -6.13 -17.02 -32.68
C ALA A 122 -6.07 -18.34 -33.47
N ASN A 123 -6.37 -19.47 -32.82
CA ASN A 123 -6.40 -20.79 -33.44
C ASN A 123 -7.73 -21.15 -34.11
N ARG A 124 -8.74 -20.26 -34.06
CA ARG A 124 -10.09 -20.49 -34.59
C ARG A 124 -10.72 -21.80 -34.08
N TRP A 125 -10.63 -22.05 -32.78
CA TRP A 125 -11.24 -23.25 -32.18
C TRP A 125 -12.77 -23.18 -32.22
N SER A 126 -13.40 -24.28 -32.61
CA SER A 126 -14.82 -24.53 -32.38
C SER A 126 -15.10 -24.70 -30.89
N ASP A 127 -16.34 -24.53 -30.45
CA ASP A 127 -16.71 -24.70 -29.04
C ASP A 127 -16.37 -26.10 -28.50
N SER A 128 -16.55 -27.15 -29.30
CA SER A 128 -16.14 -28.51 -28.94
C SER A 128 -14.63 -28.63 -28.79
N SER A 129 -13.84 -28.08 -29.75
CA SER A 129 -12.37 -28.10 -29.67
C SER A 129 -11.83 -27.28 -28.50
N LYS A 130 -12.45 -26.13 -28.23
CA LYS A 130 -12.15 -25.26 -27.10
C LYS A 130 -12.40 -25.97 -25.76
N THR A 131 -13.49 -26.72 -25.66
CA THR A 131 -13.83 -27.50 -24.45
C THR A 131 -12.81 -28.60 -24.21
N VAL A 132 -12.48 -29.39 -25.24
CA VAL A 132 -11.47 -30.45 -25.15
C VAL A 132 -10.10 -29.88 -24.80
N ALA A 133 -9.71 -28.76 -25.42
CA ALA A 133 -8.45 -28.09 -25.12
C ALA A 133 -8.40 -27.58 -23.68
N LEU A 134 -9.49 -27.01 -23.15
CA LEU A 134 -9.56 -26.55 -21.77
C LEU A 134 -9.38 -27.74 -20.81
N ALA A 135 -10.11 -28.84 -21.02
CA ALA A 135 -9.95 -30.05 -20.22
C ALA A 135 -8.51 -30.60 -20.29
N ALA A 136 -7.90 -30.57 -21.48
CA ALA A 136 -6.52 -31.02 -21.68
C ALA A 136 -5.47 -30.12 -21.00
N CYS A 137 -5.77 -28.85 -20.74
CA CYS A 137 -4.90 -27.94 -20.00
C CYS A 137 -4.93 -28.16 -18.48
N LEU A 138 -5.96 -28.81 -17.92
CA LEU A 138 -6.10 -28.97 -16.46
C LEU A 138 -5.09 -29.97 -15.89
N ARG A 139 -4.36 -29.56 -14.86
CA ARG A 139 -3.34 -30.33 -14.14
C ARG A 139 -3.54 -30.21 -12.63
N GLY A 140 -2.81 -31.03 -11.87
CA GLY A 140 -2.78 -30.95 -10.40
C GLY A 140 -4.18 -30.91 -9.77
N LYS A 141 -4.39 -29.95 -8.87
CA LYS A 141 -5.68 -29.75 -8.20
C LYS A 141 -6.78 -29.40 -9.21
N ALA A 142 -6.50 -28.59 -10.23
CA ALA A 142 -7.51 -28.19 -11.20
C ALA A 142 -8.09 -29.37 -12.01
N ARG A 143 -7.33 -30.45 -12.20
CA ARG A 143 -7.81 -31.67 -12.87
C ARG A 143 -9.00 -32.32 -12.15
N SER A 144 -9.08 -32.22 -10.81
CA SER A 144 -10.18 -32.83 -10.04
C SER A 144 -11.55 -32.21 -10.36
N VAL A 145 -11.60 -31.08 -11.07
CA VAL A 145 -12.85 -30.51 -11.59
C VAL A 145 -13.52 -31.45 -12.61
N LEU A 146 -12.74 -32.32 -13.25
CA LEU A 146 -13.24 -33.28 -14.22
C LEU A 146 -13.88 -34.53 -13.58
N ASP A 147 -13.62 -34.81 -12.30
CA ASP A 147 -14.06 -36.06 -11.63
C ASP A 147 -15.59 -36.17 -11.50
N GLY A 148 -16.33 -35.06 -11.62
CA GLY A 148 -17.79 -35.00 -11.54
C GLY A 148 -18.50 -34.79 -12.88
N ILE A 149 -17.86 -35.10 -14.00
CA ILE A 149 -18.43 -34.99 -15.34
C ILE A 149 -18.76 -36.40 -15.85
N PHE A 150 -20.06 -36.70 -15.98
CA PHE A 150 -20.56 -38.02 -16.40
C PHE A 150 -20.83 -38.08 -17.91
N GLU A 151 -21.30 -36.98 -18.51
CA GLU A 151 -21.58 -36.87 -19.95
C GLU A 151 -20.45 -36.14 -20.67
N ILE A 152 -19.35 -36.86 -20.92
CA ILE A 152 -18.17 -36.31 -21.63
C ILE A 152 -18.55 -35.85 -23.05
N GLU A 153 -19.53 -36.49 -23.67
CA GLU A 153 -20.00 -36.22 -25.04
C GLU A 153 -20.78 -34.90 -25.17
N ASN A 154 -21.47 -34.48 -24.10
CA ASN A 154 -22.23 -33.23 -24.03
C ASN A 154 -21.51 -32.13 -23.24
N LEU A 155 -20.26 -32.38 -22.84
CA LEU A 155 -19.51 -31.45 -22.03
C LEU A 155 -19.32 -30.13 -22.76
N SER A 156 -19.77 -29.05 -22.14
CA SER A 156 -19.63 -27.70 -22.66
C SER A 156 -18.49 -26.94 -21.98
N PHE A 157 -17.93 -25.97 -22.70
CA PHE A 157 -16.92 -25.05 -22.17
C PHE A 157 -17.42 -24.33 -20.90
N GLU A 158 -18.69 -23.91 -20.91
CA GLU A 158 -19.29 -23.20 -19.78
C GLU A 158 -19.40 -24.10 -18.54
N GLU A 159 -19.67 -25.40 -18.68
CA GLU A 159 -19.75 -26.29 -17.51
C GLU A 159 -18.38 -26.46 -16.82
N ILE A 160 -17.30 -26.67 -17.59
CA ILE A 160 -15.94 -26.75 -17.03
C ILE A 160 -15.57 -25.40 -16.39
N LYS A 161 -15.87 -24.29 -17.06
CA LYS A 161 -15.61 -22.93 -16.58
C LYS A 161 -16.35 -22.66 -15.26
N SER A 162 -17.64 -22.96 -15.15
CA SER A 162 -18.40 -22.75 -13.92
C SER A 162 -17.87 -23.58 -12.75
N LYS A 163 -17.46 -24.83 -12.98
CA LYS A 163 -16.84 -25.67 -11.94
C LYS A 163 -15.46 -25.14 -11.54
N LEU A 164 -14.68 -24.60 -12.49
CA LEU A 164 -13.42 -23.91 -12.19
C LEU A 164 -13.68 -22.63 -11.39
N GLU A 165 -14.68 -21.83 -11.74
CA GLU A 165 -15.05 -20.60 -11.02
C GLU A 165 -15.54 -20.90 -9.59
N LEU A 166 -16.28 -21.98 -9.40
CA LEU A 166 -16.70 -22.40 -8.06
C LEU A 166 -15.50 -22.73 -7.15
N ARG A 167 -14.46 -23.35 -7.70
CA ARG A 167 -13.32 -23.86 -6.91
C ARG A 167 -12.11 -22.94 -6.85
N PHE A 168 -11.87 -22.18 -7.91
CA PHE A 168 -10.71 -21.30 -8.11
C PHE A 168 -11.10 -19.87 -8.49
N GLY A 169 -12.40 -19.60 -8.67
CA GLY A 169 -12.88 -18.27 -9.02
C GLY A 169 -12.75 -17.28 -7.87
N GLU A 170 -12.75 -16.01 -8.22
CA GLU A 170 -12.34 -14.93 -7.32
C GLU A 170 -13.37 -14.61 -6.23
N GLY A 171 -14.53 -15.26 -6.18
CA GLY A 171 -15.57 -14.98 -5.17
C GLY A 171 -15.10 -15.18 -3.72
N HIS A 172 -14.30 -16.21 -3.45
CA HIS A 172 -13.67 -16.42 -2.13
C HIS A 172 -12.41 -15.56 -1.93
N LEU A 173 -11.80 -15.12 -3.03
CA LEU A 173 -10.60 -14.28 -3.02
C LEU A 173 -10.93 -12.81 -2.84
N ALA A 174 -12.08 -12.31 -3.32
CA ALA A 174 -12.49 -10.91 -3.20
C ALA A 174 -12.59 -10.48 -1.73
N GLN A 175 -13.23 -11.28 -0.88
CA GLN A 175 -13.30 -11.04 0.55
C GLN A 175 -11.91 -11.10 1.22
N THR A 176 -11.07 -12.02 0.77
CA THR A 176 -9.69 -12.16 1.24
C THR A 176 -8.85 -10.93 0.85
N TYR A 177 -8.96 -10.45 -0.39
CA TYR A 177 -8.28 -9.27 -0.89
C TYR A 177 -8.80 -7.99 -0.26
N TYR A 178 -10.10 -7.90 0.02
CA TYR A 178 -10.69 -6.81 0.79
C TYR A 178 -10.07 -6.74 2.20
N THR A 179 -9.94 -7.89 2.86
CA THR A 179 -9.31 -7.99 4.19
C THR A 179 -7.82 -7.64 4.12
N GLN A 180 -7.09 -8.08 3.09
CA GLN A 180 -5.69 -7.70 2.88
C GLN A 180 -5.54 -6.20 2.59
N PHE A 181 -6.43 -5.63 1.78
CA PHE A 181 -6.43 -4.22 1.40
C PHE A 181 -6.66 -3.31 2.61
N THR A 182 -7.74 -3.55 3.36
CA THR A 182 -8.13 -2.75 4.54
C THR A 182 -7.11 -2.83 5.66
N ASN A 183 -6.51 -4.01 5.88
CA ASN A 183 -5.47 -4.21 6.89
C ASN A 183 -4.07 -3.86 6.41
N ARG A 184 -3.90 -3.42 5.16
CA ARG A 184 -2.58 -3.12 4.62
C ARG A 184 -1.95 -1.95 5.39
N LYS A 185 -0.80 -2.20 6.00
CA LYS A 185 0.06 -1.20 6.65
C LYS A 185 1.48 -1.32 6.12
N GLN A 186 2.19 -0.20 6.05
CA GLN A 186 3.60 -0.17 5.64
C GLN A 186 4.44 -0.98 6.63
N LYS A 187 5.20 -1.95 6.11
CA LYS A 187 6.11 -2.77 6.94
C LYS A 187 7.34 -1.96 7.33
N PHE A 188 8.01 -2.40 8.40
CA PHE A 188 9.33 -1.86 8.75
C PHE A 188 10.27 -2.03 7.55
N SER A 189 10.98 -0.97 7.16
CA SER A 189 11.87 -0.90 5.99
C SER A 189 11.22 -1.05 4.60
N GLU A 190 9.90 -1.10 4.48
CA GLU A 190 9.23 -1.10 3.18
C GLU A 190 9.27 0.27 2.50
N ASP A 191 9.62 0.29 1.22
CA ASP A 191 9.63 1.53 0.45
C ASP A 191 8.21 2.02 0.08
N ILE A 192 8.08 3.34 -0.03
CA ILE A 192 6.80 4.01 -0.31
C ILE A 192 6.24 3.58 -1.66
N VAL A 193 7.10 3.40 -2.67
CA VAL A 193 6.66 2.98 -4.01
C VAL A 193 6.14 1.56 -3.98
N THR A 194 6.85 0.65 -3.29
CA THR A 194 6.42 -0.75 -3.13
C THR A 194 5.08 -0.85 -2.42
N LEU A 195 4.87 -0.07 -1.35
CA LEU A 195 3.58 0.04 -0.68
C LEU A 195 2.48 0.51 -1.64
N GLY A 196 2.75 1.57 -2.40
CA GLY A 196 1.80 2.14 -3.36
C GLY A 196 1.38 1.13 -4.44
N SER A 197 2.35 0.46 -5.07
CA SER A 197 2.08 -0.57 -6.08
C SER A 197 1.26 -1.75 -5.54
N ASP A 198 1.55 -2.17 -4.30
CA ASP A 198 0.80 -3.27 -3.68
C ASP A 198 -0.64 -2.85 -3.32
N ILE A 199 -0.84 -1.62 -2.85
CA ILE A 199 -2.18 -1.06 -2.60
C ILE A 199 -2.98 -0.90 -3.89
N GLU A 200 -2.35 -0.47 -4.98
CA GLU A 200 -2.98 -0.39 -6.30
C GLU A 200 -3.41 -1.77 -6.82
N ARG A 201 -2.54 -2.77 -6.64
CA ARG A 201 -2.85 -4.16 -6.99
C ARG A 201 -4.01 -4.70 -6.15
N LEU A 202 -3.96 -4.51 -4.83
CA LEU A 202 -5.01 -4.97 -3.92
C LEU A 202 -6.34 -4.27 -4.17
N SER A 203 -6.36 -2.98 -4.52
CA SER A 203 -7.62 -2.27 -4.82
C SER A 203 -8.31 -2.83 -6.07
N ARG A 204 -7.55 -3.21 -7.11
CA ARG A 204 -8.11 -3.88 -8.30
C ARG A 204 -8.73 -5.24 -7.99
N LEU A 205 -8.12 -5.98 -7.07
CA LEU A 205 -8.56 -7.32 -6.68
C LEU A 205 -9.70 -7.29 -5.66
N ALA A 206 -9.76 -6.27 -4.80
CA ALA A 206 -10.80 -6.11 -3.80
C ALA A 206 -12.10 -5.50 -4.35
N TYR A 207 -12.00 -4.67 -5.41
CA TYR A 207 -13.13 -3.95 -6.02
C TYR A 207 -13.16 -4.10 -7.55
N PRO A 208 -13.25 -5.33 -8.09
CA PRO A 208 -13.30 -5.55 -9.53
C PRO A 208 -14.49 -4.85 -10.21
N GLU A 209 -15.61 -4.69 -9.50
CA GLU A 209 -16.86 -4.06 -9.94
C GLU A 209 -16.79 -2.53 -10.05
N CYS A 210 -15.86 -1.90 -9.35
CA CYS A 210 -15.73 -0.44 -9.36
C CYS A 210 -15.01 0.07 -10.62
N THR A 211 -15.31 1.31 -11.05
CA THR A 211 -14.54 1.95 -12.12
C THR A 211 -13.11 2.25 -11.68
N HIS A 212 -12.23 2.53 -12.64
CA HIS A 212 -10.83 2.86 -12.34
C HIS A 212 -10.71 4.11 -11.45
N GLU A 213 -11.53 5.13 -11.70
CA GLU A 213 -11.53 6.40 -10.97
C GLU A 213 -11.94 6.21 -9.51
N VAL A 214 -12.96 5.38 -9.26
CA VAL A 214 -13.42 5.05 -7.91
C VAL A 214 -12.36 4.23 -7.17
N ARG A 215 -11.78 3.23 -7.84
CA ARG A 215 -10.69 2.43 -7.27
C ARG A 215 -9.47 3.27 -6.92
N ASP A 216 -9.10 4.24 -7.76
CA ASP A 216 -7.94 5.11 -7.53
C ASP A 216 -8.12 5.98 -6.29
N LYS A 217 -9.33 6.53 -6.08
CA LYS A 217 -9.67 7.27 -4.85
C LYS A 217 -9.60 6.39 -3.61
N ILE A 218 -10.22 5.20 -3.65
CA ILE A 218 -10.19 4.24 -2.54
C ILE A 218 -8.73 3.83 -2.22
N ALA A 219 -7.94 3.54 -3.25
CA ALA A 219 -6.53 3.19 -3.12
C ALA A 219 -5.71 4.35 -2.53
N CYS A 220 -5.95 5.58 -2.96
CA CYS A 220 -5.30 6.78 -2.41
C CYS A 220 -5.59 6.93 -0.91
N THR A 221 -6.86 6.85 -0.51
CA THR A 221 -7.26 6.94 0.90
C THR A 221 -6.60 5.84 1.73
N GLN A 222 -6.60 4.60 1.24
CA GLN A 222 -5.96 3.49 1.94
C GLN A 222 -4.45 3.64 2.01
N PHE A 223 -3.79 4.14 0.96
CA PHE A 223 -2.37 4.43 0.93
C PHE A 223 -1.97 5.42 2.03
N VAL A 224 -2.66 6.55 2.12
CA VAL A 224 -2.43 7.55 3.17
C VAL A 224 -2.64 6.93 4.57
N ALA A 225 -3.67 6.10 4.73
CA ALA A 225 -3.93 5.41 6.00
C ALA A 225 -2.90 4.32 6.35
N ALA A 226 -2.22 3.75 5.34
CA ALA A 226 -1.25 2.67 5.47
C ALA A 226 0.17 3.13 5.80
N LEU A 227 0.52 4.39 5.52
CA LEU A 227 1.84 4.95 5.79
C LEU A 227 2.22 4.86 7.28
N SER A 228 3.48 4.48 7.54
CA SER A 228 4.02 4.37 8.90
C SER A 228 4.49 5.71 9.47
N ASN A 229 4.97 6.62 8.61
CA ASN A 229 5.45 7.94 9.03
C ASN A 229 4.27 8.90 9.24
N GLY A 230 3.99 9.20 10.52
CA GLY A 230 2.89 10.08 10.92
C GLY A 230 2.97 11.49 10.32
N PHE A 231 4.17 12.03 10.10
CA PHE A 231 4.35 13.35 9.49
C PHE A 231 3.92 13.33 8.01
N ILE A 232 4.44 12.38 7.23
CA ILE A 232 4.07 12.24 5.80
C ILE A 232 2.56 12.02 5.67
N LYS A 233 2.00 11.14 6.51
CA LYS A 233 0.55 10.89 6.56
C LYS A 233 -0.24 12.17 6.82
N GLN A 234 0.11 12.94 7.85
CA GLN A 234 -0.60 14.16 8.20
C GLN A 234 -0.48 15.22 7.11
N THR A 235 0.69 15.37 6.48
CA THR A 235 0.87 16.29 5.35
C THR A 235 -0.04 15.93 4.18
N LEU A 236 -0.09 14.65 3.78
CA LEU A 236 -0.95 14.22 2.67
C LEU A 236 -2.44 14.37 2.99
N GLN A 237 -2.86 14.18 4.25
CA GLN A 237 -4.23 14.41 4.69
C GLN A 237 -4.63 15.89 4.57
N LEU A 238 -3.73 16.81 4.90
CA LEU A 238 -3.98 18.25 4.75
C LEU A 238 -3.99 18.71 3.29
N GLU A 239 -3.19 18.07 2.42
CA GLU A 239 -3.14 18.37 0.99
C GLU A 239 -4.35 17.83 0.20
N ASN A 240 -5.24 17.03 0.82
CA ASN A 240 -6.44 16.45 0.18
C ASN A 240 -6.15 15.75 -1.16
N VAL A 241 -5.09 14.94 -1.20
CA VAL A 241 -4.68 14.24 -2.44
C VAL A 241 -5.74 13.20 -2.83
N SER A 242 -6.26 13.31 -4.06
CA SER A 242 -7.41 12.52 -4.54
C SER A 242 -7.05 11.39 -5.51
N SER A 243 -5.77 11.20 -5.82
CA SER A 243 -5.27 10.16 -6.71
C SER A 243 -4.01 9.50 -6.17
N LEU A 244 -3.87 8.18 -6.38
CA LEU A 244 -2.80 7.38 -5.77
C LEU A 244 -1.41 7.77 -6.28
N LYS A 245 -1.24 7.95 -7.59
CA LYS A 245 0.07 8.27 -8.18
C LYS A 245 0.64 9.60 -7.65
N PRO A 246 -0.11 10.73 -7.68
CA PRO A 246 0.34 11.96 -7.02
C PRO A 246 0.63 11.77 -5.53
N ALA A 247 -0.15 10.98 -4.81
CA ALA A 247 0.09 10.74 -3.38
C ALA A 247 1.45 10.05 -3.15
N ILE A 248 1.80 9.06 -3.97
CA ILE A 248 3.10 8.37 -3.91
C ILE A 248 4.24 9.36 -4.20
N GLU A 249 4.13 10.15 -5.27
CA GLU A 249 5.14 11.14 -5.65
C GLU A 249 5.38 12.19 -4.55
N ARG A 250 4.30 12.71 -3.97
CA ARG A 250 4.37 13.67 -2.85
C ARG A 250 4.96 13.03 -1.61
N ALA A 251 4.55 11.81 -1.26
CA ALA A 251 5.10 11.07 -0.13
C ALA A 251 6.61 10.87 -0.25
N MET A 252 7.10 10.53 -1.45
CA MET A 252 8.53 10.44 -1.75
C MET A 252 9.25 11.78 -1.58
N ALA A 253 8.71 12.86 -2.14
CA ALA A 253 9.29 14.18 -2.02
C ALA A 253 9.43 14.61 -0.56
N ILE A 254 8.40 14.38 0.26
CA ILE A 254 8.43 14.69 1.70
C ILE A 254 9.48 13.85 2.43
N LYS A 255 9.58 12.55 2.11
CA LYS A 255 10.60 11.65 2.69
C LYS A 255 12.02 12.18 2.44
N VAL A 256 12.33 12.57 1.20
CA VAL A 256 13.64 13.14 0.81
C VAL A 256 13.91 14.45 1.55
N ILE A 257 12.91 15.34 1.65
CA ILE A 257 13.03 16.61 2.39
C ILE A 257 13.32 16.34 3.87
N GLN A 258 12.64 15.36 4.48
CA GLN A 258 12.90 14.97 5.86
C GLN A 258 14.32 14.45 6.06
N GLU A 259 14.77 13.48 5.25
CA GLU A 259 16.13 12.92 5.31
C GLU A 259 17.20 14.02 5.20
N ASN A 260 17.01 15.00 4.31
CA ASN A 260 17.90 16.16 4.16
C ASN A 260 17.84 17.14 5.34
N SER A 261 16.70 17.24 6.02
CA SER A 261 16.54 18.09 7.21
C SER A 261 17.20 17.47 8.46
N PHE A 262 17.14 16.14 8.61
CA PHE A 262 17.79 15.42 9.72
C PHE A 262 19.32 15.44 9.61
N THR A 263 19.89 15.28 8.40
CA THR A 263 21.36 15.35 8.18
C THR A 263 21.94 16.74 8.48
N LYS A 264 21.18 17.82 8.24
CA LYS A 264 21.58 19.17 8.67
C LYS A 264 21.53 19.31 10.20
N ASN A 265 20.56 18.70 10.87
CA ASN A 265 20.39 18.83 12.31
C ASN A 265 21.40 18.01 13.12
N GLU A 266 21.79 16.82 12.65
CA GLU A 266 22.92 16.03 13.17
C GLU A 266 24.24 16.83 13.10
N ASN A 267 24.53 17.43 11.95
CA ASN A 267 25.70 18.28 11.77
C ASN A 267 25.67 19.54 12.66
N MET A 268 24.49 20.13 12.90
CA MET A 268 24.33 21.25 13.81
C MET A 268 24.49 20.86 15.29
N LYS A 269 24.03 19.67 15.70
CA LYS A 269 24.25 19.11 17.05
C LYS A 269 25.74 18.85 17.30
N PHE A 270 26.41 18.18 16.37
CA PHE A 270 27.86 17.94 16.44
C PHE A 270 28.67 19.25 16.50
N ASN A 271 28.29 20.27 15.71
CA ASN A 271 28.96 21.58 15.77
C ASN A 271 28.67 22.35 17.06
N ARG A 272 27.48 22.18 17.65
CA ARG A 272 27.11 22.80 18.93
C ARG A 272 27.87 22.15 20.10
N GLU A 273 28.06 20.84 20.07
CA GLU A 273 28.88 20.11 21.05
C GLU A 273 30.37 20.46 20.91
N LYS A 274 30.90 20.60 19.68
CA LYS A 274 32.26 21.11 19.44
C LYS A 274 32.45 22.54 19.96
N ARG A 275 31.49 23.44 19.69
CA ARG A 275 31.53 24.84 20.20
C ARG A 275 31.44 24.92 21.72
N ASN A 276 30.63 24.07 22.35
CA ASN A 276 30.52 24.01 23.80
C ASN A 276 31.78 23.40 24.46
N PHE A 277 32.45 22.45 23.81
CA PHE A 277 33.74 21.90 24.25
C PHE A 277 34.86 22.96 24.19
N VAL A 278 34.97 23.70 23.08
CA VAL A 278 35.96 24.79 22.93
C VAL A 278 35.72 25.90 23.96
N ARG A 279 34.46 26.33 24.14
CA ARG A 279 34.08 27.40 25.09
C ARG A 279 34.29 27.00 26.57
N ASN A 280 34.21 25.72 26.90
CA ASN A 280 34.54 25.22 28.24
C ASN A 280 36.05 25.03 28.45
N SER A 281 36.82 24.78 27.39
CA SER A 281 38.29 24.73 27.49
C SER A 281 38.90 26.12 27.71
N GLU A 282 38.33 27.17 27.10
CA GLU A 282 38.81 28.55 27.24
C GLU A 282 38.48 29.15 28.63
N LYS A 283 37.31 28.84 29.20
CA LYS A 283 36.96 29.23 30.58
C LYS A 283 37.77 28.52 31.68
N SER A 284 38.51 27.46 31.32
CA SER A 284 39.34 26.70 32.25
C SER A 284 40.77 27.25 32.38
N ASN A 285 41.19 28.15 31.48
CA ASN A 285 42.56 28.67 31.44
C ASN A 285 42.76 30.00 32.18
N ASP A 286 41.70 30.75 32.49
CA ASP A 286 41.79 32.03 33.25
C ASP A 286 41.86 31.86 34.79
N LYS A 287 41.95 30.63 35.31
CA LYS A 287 42.08 30.36 36.76
C LYS A 287 43.38 29.67 37.19
N LYS A 288 44.41 29.64 36.34
CA LYS A 288 45.73 29.07 36.67
C LYS A 288 46.90 30.03 36.46
N GLU A 289 46.69 31.33 36.68
CA GLU A 289 47.77 32.34 36.62
C GLU A 289 48.03 33.06 37.95
N VAL A 290 47.83 32.39 39.10
CA VAL A 290 48.31 32.90 40.40
C VAL A 290 48.80 31.75 41.31
N GLU A 291 49.69 30.86 40.85
CA GLU A 291 50.48 30.03 41.79
C GLU A 291 51.66 29.28 41.17
N LYS A 292 52.48 29.95 40.34
CA LYS A 292 53.78 29.37 39.92
C LYS A 292 54.90 30.41 39.89
N LYS A 293 55.14 31.04 41.04
CA LYS A 293 56.45 31.61 41.36
C LYS A 293 56.92 31.01 42.68
N ASN A 294 57.42 29.78 42.62
CA ASN A 294 58.50 29.35 43.50
C ASN A 294 59.14 28.06 42.99
N ILE A 295 60.46 28.01 43.18
CA ILE A 295 61.39 26.91 42.88
C ILE A 295 61.96 26.92 41.46
N GLU A 296 62.84 27.90 41.31
CA GLU A 296 64.01 27.86 40.47
C GLU A 296 65.01 26.77 40.94
N LYS A 297 65.87 26.35 40.01
CA LYS A 297 67.15 25.60 40.17
C LYS A 297 67.05 24.06 40.10
N ARG A 298 67.37 23.49 38.92
CA ARG A 298 68.72 22.95 38.60
C ARG A 298 68.75 22.14 37.27
N ARG A 299 69.62 22.61 36.36
CA ARG A 299 70.54 21.90 35.43
C ARG A 299 69.98 20.99 34.30
N ARG A 300 70.43 21.32 33.06
CA ARG A 300 70.38 20.56 31.79
C ARG A 300 71.39 19.38 31.78
N PRO A 301 71.66 18.65 30.66
CA PRO A 301 70.81 17.90 29.71
C PRO A 301 71.37 16.45 29.45
N PHE A 302 70.61 15.50 28.88
CA PHE A 302 71.02 14.59 27.75
C PHE A 302 70.10 13.38 27.51
N LYS A 303 70.13 12.95 26.24
CA LYS A 303 69.42 11.90 25.46
C LYS A 303 69.40 10.48 26.06
N LYS A 304 68.32 9.71 25.83
CA LYS A 304 68.14 8.67 24.78
C LYS A 304 66.85 7.86 24.97
N ASN A 305 66.40 7.28 23.85
CA ASN A 305 65.12 6.62 23.55
C ASN A 305 64.74 5.40 24.40
N PHE A 306 63.41 5.18 24.45
CA PHE A 306 62.60 3.93 24.44
C PHE A 306 63.32 2.62 24.81
N ASN A 307 62.83 1.78 25.72
CA ASN A 307 61.51 1.15 25.72
C ASN A 307 61.32 0.38 27.06
N GLY A 308 60.08 0.22 27.55
CA GLY A 308 59.76 -0.81 28.56
C GLY A 308 58.73 -0.43 29.63
N ASN A 309 57.51 -0.93 29.47
CA ASN A 309 56.50 -1.33 30.46
C ASN A 309 56.51 -0.67 31.86
N ASN A 310 55.44 0.03 32.23
CA ASN A 310 54.36 -0.48 33.11
C ASN A 310 53.40 0.66 33.55
N LYS A 311 52.10 0.36 33.52
CA LYS A 311 51.08 0.62 34.57
C LYS A 311 51.30 1.83 35.52
N GLN A 312 50.36 2.78 35.56
CA GLN A 312 49.17 2.77 36.44
C GLN A 312 48.43 4.13 36.53
N ASN A 313 47.19 4.03 37.00
CA ASN A 313 46.26 5.03 37.55
C ASN A 313 45.35 5.77 36.55
N ASN A 314 44.10 5.33 36.42
CA ASN A 314 42.93 5.43 37.34
C ASN A 314 42.09 6.65 36.99
N ASN A 315 40.89 6.41 36.47
CA ASN A 315 39.70 7.11 36.92
C ASN A 315 38.45 6.25 36.69
N ASN A 316 37.68 6.15 37.78
CA ASN A 316 36.47 5.38 37.97
C ASN A 316 35.36 5.72 36.97
N PHE A 317 34.87 4.70 36.25
CA PHE A 317 33.47 4.61 35.86
C PHE A 317 32.99 3.19 36.17
N LYS A 318 31.96 3.08 37.01
CA LYS A 318 31.38 1.83 37.53
C LYS A 318 31.15 0.81 36.40
N GLN A 319 31.98 -0.22 36.34
CA GLN A 319 31.73 -1.40 35.50
C GLN A 319 30.56 -2.18 36.10
N GLN A 320 29.38 -2.05 35.51
CA GLN A 320 28.33 -3.06 35.71
C GLN A 320 28.84 -4.38 35.12
N LYS A 321 28.93 -5.41 35.95
CA LYS A 321 29.35 -6.76 35.56
C LYS A 321 28.37 -7.26 34.50
N LYS A 322 28.82 -7.36 33.24
CA LYS A 322 28.00 -7.88 32.15
C LYS A 322 27.94 -9.40 32.25
N GLU A 323 26.73 -9.92 32.42
CA GLU A 323 26.39 -11.34 32.38
C GLU A 323 26.15 -11.79 30.93
N CYS A 324 26.52 -13.03 30.62
CA CYS A 324 26.25 -13.62 29.32
C CYS A 324 24.74 -13.88 29.16
N TRP A 325 24.13 -13.35 28.11
CA TRP A 325 22.68 -13.48 27.85
C TRP A 325 22.23 -14.89 27.45
N LYS A 326 23.14 -15.87 27.38
CA LYS A 326 22.82 -17.26 27.02
C LYS A 326 23.01 -18.22 28.20
N CYS A 327 24.08 -18.09 28.98
CA CYS A 327 24.35 -18.96 30.13
C CYS A 327 24.30 -18.26 31.50
N GLY A 328 24.09 -16.95 31.55
CA GLY A 328 24.06 -16.17 32.79
C GLY A 328 25.41 -16.01 33.50
N ALA A 329 26.49 -16.64 33.02
CA ALA A 329 27.79 -16.54 33.65
C ALA A 329 28.46 -15.18 33.36
N LEU A 330 29.22 -14.70 34.34
CA LEU A 330 29.93 -13.42 34.26
C LEU A 330 31.27 -13.59 33.55
N GLY A 331 31.68 -12.58 32.77
CA GLY A 331 33.04 -12.49 32.22
C GLY A 331 33.21 -12.76 30.74
N HIS A 332 32.13 -13.06 30.00
CA HIS A 332 32.14 -13.18 28.53
C HIS A 332 30.82 -12.69 27.92
N PHE A 333 30.84 -12.32 26.65
CA PHE A 333 29.63 -11.98 25.89
C PHE A 333 29.03 -13.22 25.23
N ARG A 334 27.76 -13.16 24.79
CA ARG A 334 27.08 -14.28 24.10
C ARG A 334 27.91 -14.88 22.94
N SER A 335 28.69 -14.05 22.25
CA SER A 335 29.58 -14.43 21.14
C SER A 335 30.79 -15.28 21.55
N GLU A 336 31.09 -15.34 22.84
CA GLU A 336 32.26 -16.04 23.41
C GLU A 336 31.79 -17.12 24.41
N CYS A 337 30.54 -17.56 24.29
CA CYS A 337 29.94 -18.49 25.24
C CYS A 337 30.50 -19.91 25.06
N PRO A 338 31.11 -20.52 26.09
CA PRO A 338 31.70 -21.86 26.00
C PRO A 338 30.71 -22.96 25.59
N SER A 339 29.41 -22.72 25.81
CA SER A 339 28.32 -23.63 25.42
C SER A 339 28.22 -23.84 23.90
N GLU A 340 28.73 -22.92 23.07
CA GLU A 340 28.77 -23.11 21.60
C GLU A 340 29.93 -24.00 21.14
N ILE A 341 30.95 -24.21 21.97
CA ILE A 341 32.12 -25.02 21.62
C ILE A 341 31.86 -26.51 21.93
N SER A 342 30.89 -26.83 22.80
CA SER A 342 30.50 -28.21 23.11
C SER A 342 29.44 -28.80 22.18
N GLU A 343 28.54 -28.00 21.60
CA GLU A 343 27.47 -28.51 20.72
C GLU A 343 27.93 -28.78 19.28
N ALA A 344 29.14 -28.35 18.90
CA ALA A 344 29.72 -28.62 17.58
C ALA A 344 30.38 -30.01 17.43
N LYS A 345 30.36 -30.86 18.48
CA LYS A 345 30.99 -32.20 18.46
C LYS A 345 30.03 -33.39 18.53
N GLU A 346 28.72 -33.19 18.61
CA GLU A 346 27.75 -34.30 18.69
C GLU A 346 26.87 -34.51 17.44
N ASN A 347 27.00 -33.70 16.38
CA ASN A 347 26.28 -33.90 15.11
C ASN A 347 27.18 -34.31 13.93
N SER A 348 28.21 -35.12 14.20
CA SER A 348 28.99 -35.80 13.17
C SER A 348 29.30 -37.24 13.59
N VAL A 349 28.26 -38.07 13.65
CA VAL A 349 28.33 -39.51 13.44
C VAL A 349 27.14 -39.94 12.60
#